data_AF-A0A966FRW2-F1
#
_entry.id   AF-A0A966FRW2-F1
#
_cell.length_a   1.000
_cell.length_b   1.000
_cell.length_c   1.000
_cell.angle_alpha   90.00
_cell.angle_beta   90.00
_cell.angle_gamma   90.00
#
_symmetry.space_group_name_H-M   'P 1'
#
loop_
_entity.id
_entity.type
_entity.pdbx_description
1 polymer ?
#
loop_
_entity_poly.entity_id
_entity_poly.type
_entity_poly.pdbx_seq_one_letter_code
_entity_poly.pdbx_strand_id
1 'polypeptide(L)'
;MRRGLTISALGVAGIAALVALTWPAAPFALAALASEKPPEILMDFDYPERMESAAFANRFKAGTGETELSNWLKRNGFEIATQSSAKRRYEGVPCAYTYHVEWQSEGGILRRDATARLAGYGCL
;
A
#
# COMPACT_ATOMS: atom_id res chain seq x y z
N MET A 1 16.61 -36.61 -50.83
CA MET A 1 15.65 -35.81 -50.02
C MET A 1 15.65 -36.32 -48.59
N ARG A 2 15.43 -35.44 -47.60
CA ARG A 2 15.40 -35.64 -46.13
C ARG A 2 16.65 -35.18 -45.38
N ARG A 3 16.79 -33.85 -45.24
CA ARG A 3 17.41 -33.20 -44.08
C ARG A 3 16.29 -32.42 -43.40
N GLY A 4 15.83 -32.92 -42.27
CA GLY A 4 14.79 -32.30 -41.48
C GLY A 4 14.88 -32.76 -40.04
N LEU A 5 14.77 -31.79 -39.13
CA LEU A 5 14.61 -31.94 -37.68
C LEU A 5 15.83 -32.41 -36.87
N THR A 6 16.72 -31.47 -36.55
CA THR A 6 17.47 -31.49 -35.28
C THR A 6 17.64 -30.06 -34.73
N ILE A 7 16.57 -29.27 -34.70
CA ILE A 7 16.54 -27.98 -33.98
C ILE A 7 15.29 -27.98 -33.09
N SER A 8 15.26 -28.81 -32.04
CA SER A 8 14.12 -28.77 -31.09
C SER A 8 14.44 -29.24 -29.66
N ALA A 9 15.55 -29.92 -29.40
CA ALA A 9 15.81 -30.44 -28.04
C ALA A 9 16.52 -29.45 -27.10
N LEU A 10 17.49 -28.69 -27.61
CA LEU A 10 18.29 -27.75 -26.80
C LEU A 10 17.51 -26.53 -26.33
N GLY A 11 16.57 -26.03 -27.14
CA GLY A 11 15.72 -24.89 -26.75
C GLY A 11 14.76 -25.21 -25.62
N VAL A 12 14.18 -26.43 -25.61
CA VAL A 12 13.21 -26.85 -24.59
C VAL A 12 13.87 -27.13 -23.25
N ALA A 13 15.05 -27.76 -23.25
CA ALA A 13 15.81 -28.03 -22.03
C ALA A 13 16.32 -26.73 -21.37
N GLY A 14 16.75 -25.74 -22.16
CA GLY A 14 17.17 -24.44 -21.64
C GLY A 14 16.04 -23.65 -20.99
N ILE A 15 14.84 -23.67 -21.59
CA ILE A 15 13.64 -23.03 -21.01
C ILE A 15 13.20 -23.76 -19.74
N ALA A 16 13.19 -25.10 -19.73
CA ALA A 16 12.85 -25.88 -18.54
C ALA A 16 13.82 -25.63 -17.37
N ALA A 17 15.12 -25.49 -17.64
CA ALA A 17 16.11 -25.14 -16.62
C ALA A 17 15.91 -23.72 -16.06
N LEU A 18 15.61 -22.73 -16.92
CA LEU A 18 15.30 -21.36 -16.50
C LEU A 18 14.02 -21.29 -15.67
N VAL A 19 12.96 -22.01 -16.07
CA VAL A 19 11.72 -22.11 -15.30
C VAL A 19 11.99 -22.79 -13.95
N ALA A 20 12.77 -23.88 -13.89
CA ALA A 20 13.10 -24.54 -12.63
C ALA A 20 13.94 -23.66 -11.67
N LEU A 21 14.87 -22.86 -12.20
CA LEU A 21 15.69 -21.91 -11.42
C LEU A 21 14.88 -20.72 -10.90
N THR A 22 13.85 -20.29 -11.64
CA THR A 22 13.02 -19.12 -11.28
C THR A 22 11.72 -19.49 -10.57
N TRP A 23 11.32 -20.77 -10.60
CA TRP A 23 10.13 -21.30 -9.92
C TRP A 23 10.07 -20.98 -8.42
N PRO A 24 11.17 -21.07 -7.63
CA PRO A 24 11.08 -20.71 -6.21
C PRO A 24 10.87 -19.20 -6.00
N ALA A 25 11.28 -18.35 -6.93
CA ALA A 25 11.14 -16.89 -6.84
C ALA A 25 9.82 -16.36 -7.42
N ALA A 26 9.21 -17.09 -8.36
CA ALA A 26 7.95 -16.73 -8.99
C ALA A 26 6.79 -16.44 -8.01
N PRO A 27 6.53 -17.25 -6.95
CA PRO A 27 5.46 -16.95 -6.00
C PRO A 27 5.73 -15.68 -5.18
N PHE A 28 6.99 -15.38 -4.84
CA PHE A 28 7.34 -14.13 -4.14
C PHE A 28 7.18 -12.90 -5.04
N ALA A 29 7.53 -13.00 -6.31
CA ALA A 29 7.33 -11.93 -7.28
C ALA A 29 5.83 -11.63 -7.49
N LEU A 30 5.00 -12.66 -7.57
CA LEU A 30 3.54 -12.52 -7.66
C LEU A 30 2.94 -11.93 -6.38
N ALA A 31 3.39 -12.38 -5.21
CA ALA A 31 2.96 -11.84 -3.92
C ALA A 31 3.36 -10.37 -3.75
N ALA A 32 4.56 -9.98 -4.18
CA ALA A 32 5.02 -8.60 -4.17
C ALA A 32 4.23 -7.70 -5.14
N LEU A 33 3.83 -8.23 -6.31
CA LEU A 33 2.97 -7.51 -7.27
C LEU A 33 1.53 -7.37 -6.76
N ALA A 34 1.03 -8.34 -6.00
CA ALA A 34 -0.27 -8.29 -5.36
C ALA A 34 -0.25 -7.50 -4.04
N SER A 35 0.93 -7.15 -3.52
CA SER A 35 1.09 -6.43 -2.27
C SER A 35 0.42 -5.08 -2.34
N GLU A 36 -0.50 -4.84 -1.42
CA GLU A 36 -1.10 -3.53 -1.28
C GLU A 36 -0.08 -2.58 -0.63
N LYS A 37 0.03 -1.36 -1.17
CA LYS A 37 0.94 -0.35 -0.63
C LYS A 37 0.15 0.84 -0.09
N PRO A 38 0.50 1.36 1.09
CA PRO A 38 -0.02 2.63 1.55
C PRO A 38 0.29 3.75 0.55
N PRO A 39 -0.59 4.75 0.38
CA PRO A 39 -0.27 5.99 -0.32
C PRO A 39 0.98 6.64 0.25
N GLU A 40 1.78 7.25 -0.62
CA GLU A 40 3.05 7.89 -0.25
C GLU A 40 2.88 8.94 0.86
N ILE A 41 1.74 9.65 0.88
CA ILE A 41 1.46 10.65 1.92
C ILE A 41 1.31 10.06 3.32
N LEU A 42 1.23 8.74 3.48
CA LEU A 42 1.18 8.04 4.77
C LEU A 42 2.52 7.38 5.12
N MET A 43 3.52 7.40 4.22
CA MET A 43 4.75 6.63 4.36
C MET A 43 5.90 7.39 5.03
N ASP A 44 5.69 8.62 5.48
CA ASP A 44 6.70 9.49 6.10
C ASP A 44 6.83 9.32 7.63
N PHE A 45 6.47 8.16 8.15
CA PHE A 45 6.66 7.78 9.54
C PHE A 45 8.08 7.24 9.78
N ASP A 46 8.51 7.27 11.04
CA ASP A 46 9.75 6.65 11.53
C ASP A 46 9.34 5.76 12.71
N TYR A 47 9.53 4.44 12.63
CA TYR A 47 9.04 3.55 13.70
C TYR A 47 10.21 3.11 14.60
N PRO A 48 10.08 3.22 15.93
CA PRO A 48 8.91 3.68 16.72
C PRO A 48 8.84 5.20 17.01
N GLU A 49 9.80 6.01 16.57
CA GLU A 49 10.01 7.39 17.05
C GLU A 49 8.94 8.41 16.60
N ARG A 50 8.37 8.24 15.41
CA ARG A 50 7.37 9.10 14.77
C ARG A 50 6.34 8.27 14.02
N MET A 51 5.25 7.89 14.68
CA MET A 51 4.16 7.11 14.08
C MET A 51 3.10 7.95 13.35
N GLU A 52 3.21 9.28 13.37
CA GLU A 52 2.29 10.20 12.69
C GLU A 52 2.91 10.72 11.39
N SER A 53 2.08 10.84 10.37
CA SER A 53 2.47 11.38 9.07
C SER A 53 2.38 12.91 9.03
N ALA A 54 3.52 13.57 8.84
CA ALA A 54 3.58 15.02 8.66
C ALA A 54 3.08 15.43 7.27
N ALA A 55 3.34 14.63 6.24
CA ALA A 55 2.86 14.83 4.88
C ALA A 55 1.33 14.80 4.83
N PHE A 56 0.69 13.88 5.57
CA PHE A 56 -0.76 13.83 5.69
C PHE A 56 -1.32 15.08 6.38
N ALA A 57 -0.75 15.47 7.52
CA ALA A 57 -1.16 16.67 8.25
C ALA A 57 -1.02 17.94 7.38
N ASN A 58 0.09 18.06 6.64
CA ASN A 58 0.32 19.16 5.71
C ASN A 58 -0.69 19.19 4.55
N ARG A 59 -1.10 18.01 4.05
CA ARG A 59 -2.09 17.89 2.97
C ARG A 59 -3.51 18.23 3.42
N PHE A 60 -3.85 17.90 4.66
CA PHE A 60 -5.18 18.08 5.26
C PHE A 60 -5.11 18.94 6.53
N LYS A 61 -4.56 20.14 6.36
CA LYS A 61 -4.40 21.11 7.44
C LYS A 61 -5.71 21.79 7.83
N ALA A 62 -5.68 22.52 8.94
CA ALA A 62 -6.77 23.42 9.33
C ALA A 62 -7.17 24.34 8.16
N GLY A 63 -8.49 24.51 7.96
CA GLY A 63 -9.04 25.26 6.85
C GLY A 63 -9.32 24.42 5.58
N THR A 64 -8.82 23.18 5.47
CA THR A 64 -9.21 22.27 4.39
C THR A 64 -10.68 21.86 4.53
N GLY A 65 -11.39 21.67 3.42
CA GLY A 65 -12.77 21.18 3.44
C GLY A 65 -12.86 19.73 3.89
N GLU A 66 -13.80 19.40 4.78
CA GLU A 66 -14.03 18.03 5.24
C GLU A 66 -14.45 17.10 4.09
N THR A 67 -15.19 17.63 3.11
CA THR A 67 -15.53 16.90 1.89
C THR A 67 -14.28 16.46 1.11
N GLU A 68 -13.22 17.26 1.14
CA GLU A 68 -11.96 16.93 0.47
C GLU A 68 -11.25 15.76 1.17
N LEU A 69 -11.14 15.81 2.50
CA LEU A 69 -10.59 14.74 3.32
C LEU A 69 -11.40 13.45 3.16
N SER A 70 -12.72 13.51 3.34
CA SER A 70 -13.59 12.34 3.26
C SER A 70 -13.60 11.70 1.87
N ASN A 71 -13.53 12.50 0.80
CA ASN A 71 -13.38 11.97 -0.56
C ASN A 71 -12.03 11.29 -0.76
N TRP A 72 -10.95 11.85 -0.21
CA TRP A 72 -9.65 11.20 -0.26
C TRP A 72 -9.65 9.88 0.51
N LEU A 73 -10.23 9.85 1.72
CA LEU A 73 -10.37 8.64 2.53
C LEU A 73 -11.13 7.54 1.77
N LYS A 74 -12.29 7.87 1.18
CA LYS A 74 -13.08 6.92 0.38
C LYS A 74 -12.32 6.38 -0.83
N ARG A 75 -11.63 7.25 -1.59
CA ARG A 75 -10.83 6.82 -2.75
C ARG A 75 -9.68 5.89 -2.39
N ASN A 76 -9.11 6.08 -1.20
CA ASN A 76 -8.04 5.24 -0.68
C ASN A 76 -8.61 4.09 0.17
N GLY A 77 -9.92 3.83 0.13
CA GLY A 77 -10.59 2.70 0.77
C GLY A 77 -10.50 2.69 2.30
N PHE A 78 -10.42 3.85 2.93
CA PHE A 78 -10.56 3.95 4.38
C PHE A 78 -12.01 3.68 4.79
N GLU A 79 -12.18 2.89 5.84
CA GLU A 79 -13.45 2.69 6.51
C GLU A 79 -13.70 3.84 7.48
N ILE A 80 -14.70 4.66 7.19
CA ILE A 80 -15.11 5.76 8.07
C ILE A 80 -15.96 5.16 9.20
N ALA A 81 -15.39 5.11 10.41
CA ALA A 81 -16.02 4.50 11.57
C ALA A 81 -16.96 5.47 12.30
N THR A 82 -16.63 6.76 12.32
CA THR A 82 -17.43 7.82 12.94
C THR A 82 -17.37 9.09 12.08
N GLN A 83 -18.03 10.17 12.50
CA GLN A 83 -17.93 11.48 11.83
C GLN A 83 -16.52 12.08 11.87
N SER A 84 -15.60 11.54 12.67
CA SER A 84 -14.30 12.16 12.95
C SER A 84 -13.14 11.16 12.95
N SER A 85 -13.38 9.93 12.49
CA SER A 85 -12.38 8.87 12.49
C SER A 85 -12.54 7.90 11.33
N ALA A 86 -11.43 7.47 10.76
CA ALA A 86 -11.38 6.41 9.76
C ALA A 86 -10.18 5.48 9.99
N LYS A 87 -10.28 4.24 9.50
CA LYS A 87 -9.19 3.26 9.60
C LYS A 87 -8.98 2.55 8.27
N ARG A 88 -7.75 2.08 8.04
CA ARG A 88 -7.44 1.18 6.94
C ARG A 88 -6.28 0.27 7.28
N ARG A 89 -6.41 -0.99 6.85
CA ARG A 89 -5.32 -1.97 6.86
C ARG A 89 -4.86 -2.21 5.43
N TYR A 90 -3.56 -2.18 5.23
CA TYR A 90 -2.88 -2.52 3.98
C TYR A 90 -2.18 -3.87 4.18
N GLU A 91 -2.63 -4.89 3.48
CA GLU A 91 -1.98 -6.21 3.47
C GLU A 91 -0.78 -6.16 2.52
N GLY A 92 0.32 -5.61 3.02
CA GLY A 92 1.58 -5.57 2.29
C GLY A 92 2.42 -6.83 2.50
N VAL A 93 3.22 -7.18 1.50
CA VAL A 93 4.25 -8.21 1.58
C VAL A 93 5.61 -7.51 1.57
N PRO A 94 6.48 -7.71 2.58
CA PRO A 94 6.34 -8.65 3.70
C PRO A 94 5.59 -8.10 4.92
N CYS A 95 5.22 -6.83 4.93
CA CYS A 95 4.67 -6.15 6.11
C CYS A 95 3.26 -5.63 5.90
N ALA A 96 2.39 -5.87 6.88
CA ALA A 96 1.07 -5.25 6.97
C ALA A 96 1.13 -3.94 7.76
N TYR A 97 0.35 -2.96 7.32
CA TYR A 97 0.26 -1.63 7.94
C TYR A 97 -1.19 -1.33 8.30
N THR A 98 -1.43 -0.77 9.48
CA THR A 98 -2.75 -0.28 9.89
C THR A 98 -2.66 1.19 10.22
N TYR A 99 -3.43 2.02 9.53
CA TYR A 99 -3.51 3.46 9.76
C TYR A 99 -4.85 3.85 10.36
N HIS A 100 -4.80 4.72 11.35
CA HIS A 100 -5.95 5.41 11.91
C HIS A 100 -5.86 6.89 11.55
N VAL A 101 -6.95 7.45 11.06
CA VAL A 101 -7.07 8.85 10.72
C VAL A 101 -8.11 9.48 11.64
N GLU A 102 -7.76 10.63 12.22
CA GLU A 102 -8.65 11.44 13.06
C GLU A 102 -8.69 12.88 12.55
N TRP A 103 -9.85 13.50 12.62
CA TRP A 103 -10.02 14.92 12.26
C TRP A 103 -11.08 15.57 13.14
N GLN A 104 -11.14 16.89 13.11
CA GLN A 104 -12.24 17.66 13.70
C GLN A 104 -12.69 18.71 12.71
N SER A 105 -14.00 18.80 12.48
CA SER A 105 -14.59 19.75 11.56
C SER A 105 -15.75 20.49 12.22
N GLU A 106 -16.00 21.71 11.73
CA GLU A 106 -17.17 22.49 12.12
C GLU A 106 -17.52 23.42 10.95
N GLY A 107 -18.76 23.31 10.46
CA GLY A 107 -19.19 23.99 9.23
C GLY A 107 -18.62 23.35 7.96
N GLY A 108 -18.24 22.06 7.99
CA GLY A 108 -17.66 21.34 6.86
C GLY A 108 -16.20 21.69 6.55
N ILE A 109 -15.52 22.37 7.48
CA ILE A 109 -14.11 22.76 7.37
C ILE A 109 -13.35 22.19 8.56
N LEU A 110 -12.13 21.72 8.33
CA LEU A 110 -11.24 21.22 9.37
C LEU A 110 -10.82 22.34 10.33
N ARG A 111 -11.01 22.12 11.64
CA ARG A 111 -10.65 23.07 12.70
C ARG A 111 -9.19 22.98 13.11
N ARG A 112 -8.60 21.81 12.91
CA ARG A 112 -7.19 21.49 13.13
C ARG A 112 -6.72 20.56 12.02
N ASP A 113 -5.42 20.38 11.92
CA ASP A 113 -4.83 19.43 10.98
C ASP A 113 -5.39 18.03 11.25
N ALA A 114 -5.74 17.31 10.19
CA ALA A 114 -6.09 15.90 10.31
C ALA A 114 -4.83 15.07 10.57
N THR A 115 -4.94 14.10 11.46
CA THR A 115 -3.82 13.26 11.86
C THR A 115 -4.00 11.87 11.25
N ALA A 116 -2.95 11.35 10.61
CA ALA A 116 -2.86 9.94 10.25
C ALA A 116 -1.74 9.29 11.05
N ARG A 117 -2.10 8.26 11.83
CA ARG A 117 -1.19 7.54 12.71
C ARG A 117 -1.09 6.08 12.31
N LEU A 118 0.13 5.55 12.25
CA LEU A 118 0.41 4.12 12.17
C LEU A 118 0.01 3.48 13.51
N ALA A 119 -1.10 2.75 13.49
CA ALA A 119 -1.67 2.07 14.66
C ALA A 119 -1.20 0.61 14.78
N GLY A 120 -0.74 0.01 13.68
CA GLY A 120 -0.23 -1.35 13.66
C GLY A 120 0.77 -1.56 12.54
N TYR A 121 1.83 -2.29 12.85
CA TYR A 121 2.89 -2.69 11.94
C TYR A 121 3.33 -4.11 12.29
N GLY A 122 3.44 -4.98 11.29
CA GLY A 122 3.92 -6.34 11.49
C GLY A 122 4.42 -6.94 10.19
N CYS A 123 5.57 -7.58 10.23
CA CYS A 123 6.17 -8.29 9.10
C CYS A 123 6.23 -9.79 9.40
N LEU A 124 6.10 -10.60 8.34
CA LEU A 124 6.33 -12.04 8.39
C LEU A 124 7.82 -12.38 8.44
#